data_AF-A0A927YST8-F1
#
_entry.id   AF-A0A927YST8-F1
#
_cell.length_a   1.000
_cell.length_b   1.000
_cell.length_c   1.000
_cell.angle_alpha   90.00
_cell.angle_beta   90.00
_cell.angle_gamma   90.00
#
_symmetry.space_group_name_H-M   'P 1'
#
loop_
_entity.id
_entity.type
_entity.pdbx_description
1 polymer ?
#
loop_
_entity_poly.entity_id
_entity_poly.type
_entity_poly.pdbx_seq_one_letter_code
_entity_poly.pdbx_strand_id
1 'polypeptide(L)' 'MILINPVLVSKSGVYETEEGCLSLDGVRKTTRYRDIEVKFLDRNFKEQRQKFTGFLAQNIQHQLDHLEGKII' A
#
# COMPACT_ATOMS: atom_id res chain seq x y z
N MET A 1 -11.71 -2.12 -4.46
CA MET A 1 -10.66 -1.75 -5.43
C MET A 1 -9.87 -3.02 -5.77
N ILE A 2 -9.43 -3.20 -7.01
CA ILE A 2 -8.62 -4.36 -7.43
C ILE A 2 -7.33 -3.84 -8.06
N LEU A 3 -6.20 -4.26 -7.49
CA LEU A 3 -4.83 -3.92 -7.91
C LEU A 3 -4.13 -5.23 -8.27
N ILE A 4 -4.09 -5.61 -9.55
CA ILE A 4 -3.39 -6.82 -10.01
C ILE A 4 -1.98 -6.42 -10.44
N ASN A 5 -0.98 -7.20 -10.02
CA ASN A 5 0.45 -6.93 -10.25
C ASN A 5 0.86 -5.47 -9.94
N PRO A 6 0.51 -4.94 -8.75
CA PRO A 6 0.84 -3.56 -8.42
C PRO A 6 2.34 -3.37 -8.22
N VAL A 7 2.86 -2.25 -8.72
CA VAL A 7 4.24 -1.81 -8.58
C VAL A 7 4.26 -0.38 -8.05
N LEU A 8 4.94 -0.15 -6.94
CA LEU A 8 5.14 1.18 -6.39
C LEU A 8 6.12 1.97 -7.26
N VAL A 9 5.64 3.04 -7.88
CA VAL A 9 6.40 3.87 -8.82
C VAL A 9 7.08 5.05 -8.11
N SER A 10 6.38 5.69 -7.19
CA SER A 10 6.95 6.77 -6.36
C SER A 10 6.27 6.84 -4.99
N LYS A 11 6.98 7.44 -4.03
CA LYS A 11 6.52 7.59 -2.64
C LYS A 11 7.14 8.82 -1.99
N SER A 12 6.36 9.60 -1.23
CA SER A 12 6.83 10.80 -0.54
C SER A 12 6.04 11.09 0.74
N GLY A 13 6.61 11.95 1.60
CA GLY A 13 5.99 12.35 2.86
C GLY A 13 6.01 11.24 3.90
N VAL A 14 7.20 10.87 4.38
CA VAL A 14 7.36 9.86 5.43
C VAL A 14 6.62 10.29 6.70
N TYR A 15 5.92 9.36 7.35
CA TYR A 15 5.31 9.58 8.65
C TYR A 15 5.18 8.27 9.43
N GLU A 16 5.16 8.38 10.77
CA GLU A 16 4.86 7.27 11.66
C GLU A 16 3.35 7.10 11.82
N THR A 17 2.90 5.86 11.89
CA THR A 17 1.49 5.49 12.05
C THR A 17 1.37 4.18 12.82
N GLU A 18 0.14 3.79 13.10
CA GLU A 18 -0.20 2.52 13.74
C GLU A 18 -1.10 1.69 12.80
N GLU A 19 -0.82 0.39 12.70
CA GLU A 19 -1.54 -0.55 11.85
C GLU A 19 -1.90 -1.82 12.61
N GLY A 20 -3.11 -2.32 12.35
CA GLY A 20 -3.48 -3.71 12.60
C GLY A 20 -3.41 -4.52 11.31
N CYS A 21 -3.24 -5.84 11.42
CA CYS A 21 -3.28 -6.77 10.29
C CYS A 21 -4.19 -7.94 10.66
N LEU A 22 -5.01 -8.43 9.73
CA LEU A 22 -5.81 -9.64 9.99
C LEU A 22 -4.95 -10.90 10.23
N SER A 23 -3.67 -10.86 9.83
CA SER A 23 -2.71 -11.93 10.09
C SER A 23 -2.00 -11.82 11.45
N LEU A 24 -2.24 -10.76 12.24
CA LEU A 24 -1.58 -10.52 13.52
C LEU A 24 -2.54 -9.89 14.54
N ASP A 25 -2.54 -10.41 15.76
CA ASP A 25 -3.29 -9.76 16.84
C ASP A 25 -2.67 -8.42 17.25
N GLY A 26 -3.53 -7.45 17.56
CA GLY A 26 -3.18 -6.13 18.08
C GLY A 26 -2.74 -5.11 17.02
N VAL A 27 -2.18 -4.00 17.50
CA VAL A 27 -1.74 -2.85 16.70
C VAL A 27 -0.24 -2.64 16.89
N ARG A 28 0.47 -2.27 15.83
CA ARG A 28 1.92 -2.02 15.83
C ARG A 28 2.24 -0.69 15.15
N LYS A 29 3.30 -0.04 15.62
CA LYS A 29 3.85 1.17 14.96
C LYS A 29 4.60 0.77 13.70
N THR A 30 4.46 1.56 12.65
CA THR A 30 5.20 1.40 11.39
C THR A 30 5.41 2.76 10.71
N THR A 31 6.23 2.78 9.65
CA THR A 31 6.54 3.99 8.88
C THR A 31 5.96 3.88 7.47
N ARG A 32 5.26 4.93 7.03
CA ARG A 32 4.56 4.96 5.74
C ARG A 32 4.82 6.27 5.00
N TYR A 33 4.42 6.31 3.73
CA TYR A 33 4.47 7.48 2.87
C TYR A 33 3.06 8.03 2.65
N ARG A 34 2.88 9.35 2.84
CA ARG A 34 1.58 10.02 2.70
C ARG A 34 1.05 9.99 1.27
N ASP A 35 1.94 10.09 0.30
CA ASP A 35 1.63 10.13 -1.12
C ASP A 35 2.40 9.01 -1.83
N ILE A 36 1.69 8.21 -2.62
CA ILE A 36 2.28 7.16 -3.45
C ILE A 36 1.71 7.19 -4.86
N GLU A 37 2.48 6.71 -5.83
CA GLU A 37 1.99 6.40 -7.17
C GLU A 37 2.21 4.92 -7.45
N VAL A 38 1.17 4.23 -7.93
CA VAL A 38 1.20 2.79 -8.17
C VAL A 38 0.79 2.51 -9.62
N LYS A 39 1.57 1.67 -10.31
CA LYS A 39 1.20 1.08 -11.59
C LYS A 39 0.60 -0.30 -11.33
N PHE A 40 -0.52 -0.64 -11.93
CA PHE A 40 -1.21 -1.92 -11.73
C PHE A 40 -2.14 -2.25 -12.90
N LEU A 41 -2.69 -3.46 -12.91
CA LEU A 41 -3.79 -3.86 -13.78
C LEU A 41 -5.12 -3.80 -13.00
N ASP A 42 -6.14 -3.20 -13.59
CA ASP A 42 -7.48 -3.25 -13.02
C ASP A 42 -8.16 -4.62 -13.21
N ARG A 43 -9.40 -4.76 -12.73
CA ARG A 43 -10.17 -6.01 -12.83
C ARG A 43 -10.41 -6.51 -14.26
N ASN A 44 -10.25 -5.64 -15.26
CA ASN A 44 -10.39 -5.96 -16.68
C ASN A 44 -9.01 -6.15 -17.34
N PHE A 45 -7.94 -6.31 -16.55
CA PHE A 45 -6.56 -6.41 -17.00
C PHE A 45 -6.05 -5.21 -17.81
N LYS A 46 -6.64 -4.02 -17.60
CA LYS A 46 -6.16 -2.79 -18.22
C LYS A 46 -5.11 -2.12 -17.34
N GLU A 47 -4.01 -1.67 -17.93
CA GLU A 47 -2.98 -0.91 -17.22
C GLU A 47 -3.52 0.41 -16.67
N GLN A 48 -3.18 0.67 -15.41
CA GLN A 48 -3.48 1.88 -14.67
C GLN A 48 -2.20 2.41 -14.03
N ARG A 49 -2.13 3.73 -13.89
CA ARG A 49 -1.11 4.43 -13.08
C ARG A 49 -1.80 5.53 -12.31
N GLN A 50 -1.86 5.40 -11.00
CA GLN A 50 -2.68 6.26 -10.15
C GLN A 50 -1.93 6.71 -8.89
N LYS A 51 -2.17 7.95 -8.49
CA LYS A 51 -1.73 8.50 -7.21
C LYS A 51 -2.75 8.22 -6.11
N PHE A 52 -2.26 7.81 -4.96
CA PHE A 52 -3.04 7.56 -3.76
C PHE A 52 -2.47 8.34 -2.60
N THR A 53 -3.33 8.81 -1.70
CA THR A 53 -2.95 9.61 -0.54
C THR A 53 -3.69 9.17 0.73
N GLY A 54 -3.21 9.63 1.88
CA GLY A 54 -3.86 9.41 3.18
C GLY A 54 -3.99 7.93 3.55
N PHE A 55 -5.10 7.56 4.18
CA PHE A 55 -5.32 6.19 4.68
C PHE A 55 -5.32 5.14 3.55
N LEU A 56 -5.77 5.50 2.35
CA LEU A 56 -5.73 4.59 1.22
C LEU A 56 -4.30 4.29 0.76
N ALA A 57 -3.42 5.31 0.74
CA ALA A 57 -1.99 5.10 0.48
C ALA A 57 -1.36 4.18 1.53
N GLN A 58 -1.67 4.39 2.82
CA GLN A 58 -1.21 3.54 3.92
C GLN A 58 -1.60 2.07 3.70
N ASN A 59 -2.88 1.80 3.44
CA ASN A 59 -3.35 0.43 3.23
C ASN A 59 -2.73 -0.23 1.99
N ILE A 60 -2.55 0.51 0.90
CA ILE A 60 -1.91 -0.06 -0.30
C ILE A 60 -0.46 -0.46 0.00
N GLN A 61 0.30 0.37 0.71
CA GLN A 61 1.67 0.03 1.13
C GLN A 61 1.70 -1.24 1.99
N HIS A 62 0.79 -1.36 2.95
CA HIS A 62 0.66 -2.57 3.77
C HIS A 62 0.37 -3.82 2.93
N GLN A 63 -0.57 -3.73 1.97
CA GLN A 63 -0.87 -4.89 1.11
C GLN A 63 0.29 -5.21 0.15
N LEU A 64 1.06 -4.22 -0.28
CA LEU A 64 2.28 -4.43 -1.07
C LEU A 64 3.35 -5.17 -0.25
N ASP A 65 3.54 -4.83 1.03
CA ASP A 65 4.46 -5.54 1.91
C ASP A 65 4.12 -7.04 2.01
N HIS A 66 2.83 -7.38 2.11
CA HIS A 66 2.38 -8.77 2.10
C HIS A 66 2.78 -9.52 0.82
N LEU A 67 2.75 -8.87 -0.35
CA LEU A 67 3.20 -9.47 -1.60
C LEU A 67 4.72 -9.73 -1.62
N GLU A 68 5.48 -9.01 -0.81
CA GLU A 68 6.92 -9.19 -0.63
C GLU A 68 7.26 -10.08 0.59
N GLY A 69 6.26 -10.67 1.26
CA GLY A 69 6.46 -11.47 2.46
C GLY A 69 6.88 -10.67 3.71
N LYS A 70 6.69 -9.34 3.69
CA LYS A 70 6.91 -8.44 4.83
C LYS A 70 5.59 -8.23 5.55
N ILE A 71 5.62 -8.20 6.89
CA ILE A 71 4.44 -7.95 7.71
C ILE A 71 4.78 -6.83 8.70
N ILE A 72 4.09 -5.70 8.54
CA ILE A 72 4.10 -4.43 9.32
C ILE A 72 5.46 -3.95 9.85
#